data_AF-A0AAV0XCD8-F1
#
_entry.id   AF-A0AAV0XCD8-F1
#
_cell.length_a   1.000
_cell.length_b   1.000
_cell.length_c   1.000
_cell.angle_alpha   90.00
_cell.angle_beta   90.00
_cell.angle_gamma   90.00
#
_symmetry.space_group_name_H-M   'P 1'
#
loop_
_entity.id
_entity.type
_entity.pdbx_description
1 polymer ?
#
loop_
_entity_poly.entity_id
_entity_poly.type
_entity_poly.pdbx_seq_one_letter_code
_entity_poly.pdbx_strand_id
1 'polypeptide(L)'
;MFHNVKQSNSPFRRVKLKLCAIPSQNLPKRLFERPTPSPLKIKRVQRAERATRRDLMLKCVKEDNLESKISPERNNTPSIVRRKIYFSSEHKEVPEEECLCEHLPLDDTAVEQNTESSVTAVDTTSKDIGIQVDPAEFLAINITLMDLIKSDSDINSFTGLSKIEFLKDITKISNILMAKLQYNIQFSLDTEMRICLTLCKLKLNMSYKSLSVLFGISDTSCKNYFIETINLLFLIFKSMIVWPSKSNIEKNLPSCFTNYKETRVILDCFETTIEKPKCLNCRIRTYSHYKGNNTIKLMVGIAPDGLITFLSSVYGGRASDKFIFVNSGILDKCTEGDAIMVDKGFLIEQECIDSGVKLFRPPFLVICGVVNISRPIISEKGFNIGRNED
;
A
#
# COMPACT_ATOMS: atom_id res chain seq x y z
N MET A 1 -30.79 44.05 -32.54
CA MET A 1 -30.35 45.24 -31.80
C MET A 1 -29.41 44.79 -30.70
N PHE A 2 -28.20 45.34 -30.69
CA PHE A 2 -27.06 44.99 -29.83
C PHE A 2 -27.23 45.47 -28.38
N HIS A 3 -26.67 44.72 -27.41
CA HIS A 3 -25.61 45.15 -26.48
C HIS A 3 -25.24 43.96 -25.55
N ASN A 4 -24.10 43.28 -25.69
CA ASN A 4 -22.70 43.60 -25.33
C ASN A 4 -22.42 43.81 -23.82
N VAL A 5 -21.76 42.83 -23.18
CA VAL A 5 -20.62 43.06 -22.28
C VAL A 5 -19.53 41.98 -22.47
N LYS A 6 -18.36 42.52 -22.83
CA LYS A 6 -16.98 42.05 -23.07
C LYS A 6 -16.44 40.85 -22.26
N GLN A 7 -15.81 39.91 -22.97
CA GLN A 7 -14.69 39.09 -22.49
C GLN A 7 -13.37 39.57 -23.13
N SER A 8 -12.32 39.69 -22.32
CA SER A 8 -10.99 40.20 -22.68
C SER A 8 -10.12 39.12 -23.34
N ASN A 9 -9.66 39.40 -24.57
CA ASN A 9 -8.63 38.64 -25.28
C ASN A 9 -7.22 39.14 -24.91
N SER A 10 -6.29 38.21 -24.63
CA SER A 10 -4.84 38.45 -24.81
C SER A 10 -4.21 37.27 -25.57
N PRO A 11 -3.32 37.47 -26.56
CA PRO A 11 -2.85 36.38 -27.42
C PRO A 11 -1.42 35.94 -27.04
N PHE A 12 -1.25 34.74 -26.51
CA PHE A 12 0.07 34.09 -26.49
C PHE A 12 0.21 33.14 -27.69
N ARG A 13 0.86 33.64 -28.75
CA ARG A 13 1.34 32.86 -29.90
C ARG A 13 2.36 31.81 -29.44
N ARG A 14 2.08 30.51 -29.64
CA ARG A 14 3.10 29.44 -29.55
C ARG A 14 4.00 29.49 -30.78
N VAL A 15 5.26 29.85 -30.59
CA VAL A 15 6.29 29.81 -31.64
C VAL A 15 6.70 28.36 -31.88
N LYS A 16 6.38 27.80 -33.06
CA LYS A 16 6.92 26.51 -33.51
C LYS A 16 8.30 26.72 -34.12
N LEU A 17 9.29 25.93 -33.68
CA LEU A 17 10.60 25.87 -34.33
C LEU A 17 10.47 25.18 -35.70
N LYS A 18 11.15 25.72 -36.71
CA LYS A 18 11.14 25.17 -38.09
C LYS A 18 11.90 23.83 -38.12
N LEU A 19 11.45 22.92 -38.98
CA LEU A 19 11.89 21.53 -39.12
C LEU A 19 13.37 21.33 -39.57
N CYS A 20 14.15 22.39 -39.70
CA CYS A 20 15.55 22.35 -40.16
C CYS A 20 16.53 23.07 -39.21
N ALA A 21 16.16 23.29 -37.95
CA ALA A 21 17.05 23.94 -36.99
C ALA A 21 18.14 22.97 -36.48
N ILE A 22 19.38 23.20 -36.89
CA ILE A 22 20.59 22.51 -36.38
C ILE A 22 21.12 23.30 -35.15
N PRO A 23 21.52 22.65 -34.05
CA PRO A 23 21.86 23.31 -32.80
C PRO A 23 23.24 23.97 -32.87
N SER A 24 23.31 25.30 -32.74
CA SER A 24 24.58 26.00 -32.60
C SER A 24 25.05 26.02 -31.14
N GLN A 25 26.22 25.43 -30.92
CA GLN A 25 27.06 25.69 -29.76
C GLN A 25 27.47 27.18 -29.71
N ASN A 26 27.81 27.66 -28.52
CA ASN A 26 28.24 29.02 -28.12
C ASN A 26 27.14 29.98 -27.64
N LEU A 27 26.66 29.75 -26.42
CA LEU A 27 26.12 30.81 -25.57
C LEU A 27 27.26 31.44 -24.73
N PRO A 28 27.26 32.77 -24.53
CA PRO A 28 28.36 33.51 -23.91
C PRO A 28 28.51 33.17 -22.42
N LYS A 29 29.77 33.13 -21.94
CA LYS A 29 30.11 33.01 -20.51
C LYS A 29 29.56 34.24 -19.77
N ARG A 30 28.51 34.07 -18.97
CA ARG A 30 28.04 35.13 -18.06
C ARG A 30 29.03 35.29 -16.90
N LEU A 31 29.64 36.47 -16.86
CA LEU A 31 30.45 37.00 -15.78
C LEU A 31 29.60 37.14 -14.51
N PHE A 32 30.08 36.57 -13.40
CA PHE A 32 29.76 36.91 -12.01
C PHE A 32 28.29 37.18 -11.65
N GLU A 33 27.48 36.13 -11.60
CA GLU A 33 26.39 36.04 -10.62
C GLU A 33 26.73 34.91 -9.65
N ARG A 34 27.00 35.24 -8.38
CA ARG A 34 27.11 34.21 -7.34
C ARG A 34 25.73 33.54 -7.25
N PRO A 35 25.60 32.22 -7.45
CA PRO A 35 24.29 31.58 -7.39
C PRO A 35 23.77 31.74 -5.96
N THR A 36 22.65 32.46 -5.81
CA THR A 36 21.88 32.47 -4.56
C THR A 36 21.60 31.01 -4.21
N PRO A 37 22.07 30.51 -3.04
CA PRO A 37 21.91 29.11 -2.70
C PRO A 37 20.42 28.78 -2.65
N SER A 38 20.04 27.69 -3.32
CA SER A 38 18.65 27.25 -3.31
C SER A 38 18.14 27.10 -1.86
N PRO A 39 16.84 27.32 -1.59
CA PRO A 39 16.27 27.15 -0.24
C PRO A 39 16.62 25.79 0.40
N LEU A 40 16.80 24.76 -0.41
CA LEU A 40 17.25 23.43 0.01
C LEU A 40 18.72 23.40 0.45
N LYS A 41 19.60 24.14 -0.21
CA LYS A 41 21.02 24.25 0.15
C LYS A 41 21.19 25.03 1.46
N ILE A 42 20.42 26.10 1.67
CA ILE A 42 20.37 26.86 2.92
C ILE A 42 19.89 25.97 4.08
N LYS A 43 18.77 25.25 3.89
CA LYS A 43 18.26 24.31 4.91
C LYS A 43 19.25 23.19 5.27
N ARG A 44 20.06 22.73 4.31
CA ARG A 44 21.13 21.75 4.56
C ARG A 44 22.26 22.32 5.41
N VAL A 45 22.73 23.52 5.11
CA VAL A 45 23.78 24.21 5.88
C VAL A 45 23.31 24.48 7.31
N GLN A 46 22.10 25.02 7.49
CA GLN A 46 21.53 25.27 8.81
C GLN A 46 21.29 23.99 9.63
N ARG A 47 21.08 22.84 8.99
CA ARG A 47 21.00 21.54 9.70
C ARG A 47 22.39 21.06 10.12
N ALA A 48 23.40 21.23 9.27
CA ALA A 48 24.78 20.90 9.61
C ALA A 48 25.29 21.76 10.78
N GLU A 49 25.09 23.08 10.72
CA GLU A 49 25.47 24.01 11.80
C GLU A 49 24.80 23.66 13.14
N ARG A 50 23.50 23.31 13.12
CA ARG A 50 22.79 22.86 14.33
C ARG A 50 23.33 21.55 14.89
N ALA A 51 23.80 20.63 14.04
CA ALA A 51 24.43 19.40 14.48
C ALA A 51 25.81 19.68 15.12
N THR A 52 26.62 20.54 14.50
CA THR A 52 27.93 20.93 15.03
C THR A 52 27.80 21.66 16.37
N ARG A 53 26.80 22.53 16.52
CA ARG A 53 26.54 23.26 17.78
C ARG A 53 26.12 22.34 18.92
N ARG A 54 25.34 21.28 18.62
CA ARG A 54 25.00 20.23 19.59
C ARG A 54 26.23 19.42 20.01
N ASP A 55 27.09 19.06 19.06
CA ASP A 55 28.33 18.31 19.35
C ASP A 55 29.31 19.13 20.22
N LEU A 56 29.42 20.44 19.95
CA LEU A 56 30.18 21.38 20.78
C LEU A 56 29.61 21.51 22.20
N MET A 57 28.29 21.68 22.35
CA MET A 57 27.66 21.69 23.69
C MET A 57 27.90 20.39 24.46
N LEU A 58 27.81 19.23 23.79
CA LEU A 58 28.08 17.93 24.40
C LEU A 58 29.54 17.75 24.82
N LYS A 59 30.49 18.43 24.17
CA LYS A 59 31.90 18.46 24.56
C LYS A 59 32.14 19.39 25.75
N CYS A 60 31.57 20.59 25.76
CA CYS A 60 31.71 21.51 26.89
C CYS A 60 31.12 20.94 28.19
N VAL A 61 29.95 20.28 28.12
CA VAL A 61 29.33 19.61 29.28
C VAL A 61 30.17 18.43 29.81
N LYS A 62 31.04 17.84 28.97
CA LYS A 62 31.95 16.76 29.41
C LYS A 62 33.23 17.30 30.05
N GLU A 63 33.69 18.47 29.65
CA GLU A 63 34.87 19.13 30.23
C GLU A 63 34.55 19.74 31.61
N ASP A 64 33.38 20.36 31.78
CA ASP A 64 32.93 20.90 33.08
C ASP A 64 32.74 19.80 34.16
N ASN A 65 32.46 18.57 33.74
CA ASN A 65 32.30 17.43 34.65
C ASN A 65 33.63 16.76 35.06
N LEU A 66 34.76 17.14 34.45
CA LEU A 66 36.08 16.55 34.74
C LEU A 66 36.91 17.40 35.72
N GLU A 67 36.61 18.71 35.86
CA GLU A 67 37.32 19.60 36.80
C GLU A 67 36.82 19.54 38.25
N SER A 68 35.73 18.82 38.55
CA SER A 68 35.13 18.79 39.90
C SER A 68 35.47 17.57 40.78
N LYS A 69 36.44 16.72 40.42
CA LYS A 69 36.84 15.56 41.25
C LYS A 69 38.35 15.35 41.36
N ILE A 70 38.95 15.98 42.37
CA ILE A 70 40.29 15.68 42.89
C ILE A 70 40.13 15.12 44.34
N SER A 71 40.25 13.78 44.47
CA SER A 71 40.82 12.89 45.54
C SER A 71 40.59 13.14 47.06
N PRO A 72 40.91 12.20 48.02
CA PRO A 72 41.56 10.87 47.91
C PRO A 72 40.98 9.65 48.73
N GLU A 73 41.22 8.46 48.18
CA GLU A 73 41.74 7.17 48.75
C GLU A 73 41.08 6.29 49.86
N ARG A 74 41.35 4.96 49.66
CA ARG A 74 41.39 3.75 50.54
C ARG A 74 40.11 2.89 50.64
N ASN A 75 40.09 1.55 50.60
CA ASN A 75 41.06 0.45 50.42
C ASN A 75 40.29 -0.88 50.10
N ASN A 76 40.91 -1.76 49.30
CA ASN A 76 40.94 -3.25 49.31
C ASN A 76 39.69 -4.18 49.11
N THR A 77 39.61 -4.76 47.88
CA THR A 77 39.57 -6.21 47.45
C THR A 77 38.58 -7.26 48.05
N PRO A 78 38.31 -8.41 47.37
CA PRO A 78 37.67 -8.59 46.06
C PRO A 78 36.58 -9.70 46.06
N SER A 79 36.01 -9.97 44.88
CA SER A 79 35.31 -11.21 44.46
C SER A 79 33.78 -11.32 44.63
N ILE A 80 33.06 -11.37 43.51
CA ILE A 80 32.37 -12.56 42.96
C ILE A 80 31.39 -12.11 41.88
N VAL A 81 31.58 -12.66 40.68
CA VAL A 81 30.75 -12.51 39.50
C VAL A 81 29.34 -13.03 39.75
N ARG A 82 28.33 -12.17 39.69
CA ARG A 82 26.96 -12.54 39.31
C ARG A 82 26.31 -11.43 38.49
N ARG A 83 26.04 -11.72 37.21
CA ARG A 83 25.12 -10.96 36.37
C ARG A 83 23.77 -10.87 37.09
N LYS A 84 23.30 -9.65 37.34
CA LYS A 84 21.87 -9.34 37.49
C LYS A 84 21.55 -8.11 36.64
N ILE A 85 20.69 -8.36 35.66
CA ILE A 85 19.94 -7.38 34.91
C ILE A 85 18.96 -6.74 35.91
N TYR A 86 19.01 -5.42 36.07
CA TYR A 86 17.91 -4.64 36.61
C TYR A 86 17.54 -3.55 35.61
N PHE A 87 16.30 -3.64 35.14
CA PHE A 87 15.52 -2.52 34.65
C PHE A 87 15.39 -1.49 35.79
N SER A 88 15.56 -0.20 35.46
CA SER A 88 14.95 0.88 36.23
C SER A 88 14.37 1.89 35.24
N SER A 89 13.09 2.19 35.44
CA SER A 89 12.33 3.22 34.75
C SER A 89 12.70 4.58 35.31
N GLU A 90 12.81 5.60 34.47
CA GLU A 90 12.53 6.97 34.88
C GLU A 90 11.68 7.67 33.82
N HIS A 91 10.46 8.01 34.23
CA HIS A 91 9.59 8.97 33.59
C HIS A 91 10.23 10.35 33.64
N LYS A 92 10.10 11.12 32.55
CA LYS A 92 10.13 12.58 32.60
C LYS A 92 8.95 13.14 31.82
N GLU A 93 8.10 13.82 32.57
CA GLU A 93 7.01 14.69 32.14
C GLU A 93 7.52 15.80 31.22
N VAL A 94 6.69 16.22 30.27
CA VAL A 94 6.88 17.43 29.47
C VAL A 94 5.58 18.26 29.59
N PRO A 95 5.64 19.59 29.77
CA PRO A 95 4.50 20.39 30.21
C PRO A 95 3.53 20.72 29.07
N GLU A 96 2.27 20.91 29.44
CA GLU A 96 1.17 21.44 28.62
C GLU A 96 1.35 22.95 28.40
N GLU A 97 1.18 23.40 27.15
CA GLU A 97 0.99 24.81 26.80
C GLU A 97 -0.50 25.17 26.93
N GLU A 98 -0.81 26.08 27.85
CA GLU A 98 -2.12 26.72 28.00
C GLU A 98 -2.44 27.59 26.76
N CYS A 99 -3.61 27.36 26.16
CA CYS A 99 -4.20 28.29 25.19
C CYS A 99 -5.35 29.02 25.86
N LEU A 100 -5.12 30.29 26.17
CA LEU A 100 -6.05 31.26 26.72
C LEU A 100 -7.07 31.68 25.65
N CYS A 101 -8.37 31.47 25.88
CA CYS A 101 -9.43 32.13 25.12
C CYS A 101 -10.47 32.71 26.08
N GLU A 102 -10.73 34.01 25.88
CA GLU A 102 -11.45 34.94 26.74
C GLU A 102 -12.92 34.61 27.01
N HIS A 103 -13.35 34.91 28.23
CA HIS A 103 -14.75 35.08 28.64
C HIS A 103 -15.31 36.41 28.13
N LEU A 104 -16.51 36.38 27.53
CA LEU A 104 -17.46 37.49 27.59
C LEU A 104 -18.90 36.95 27.78
N PRO A 105 -19.78 37.70 28.49
CA PRO A 105 -20.89 37.14 29.24
C PRO A 105 -22.20 37.06 28.45
N LEU A 106 -23.08 36.19 28.94
CA LEU A 106 -24.49 36.08 28.60
C LEU A 106 -25.25 37.30 29.13
N ASP A 107 -26.10 37.90 28.29
CA ASP A 107 -27.16 38.82 28.71
C ASP A 107 -28.51 38.13 28.50
N ASP A 108 -29.22 37.97 29.62
CA ASP A 108 -30.61 37.55 29.72
C ASP A 108 -31.53 38.73 29.36
N THR A 109 -32.40 38.58 28.37
CA THR A 109 -33.66 39.35 28.31
C THR A 109 -34.79 38.52 27.74
N ALA A 110 -35.77 38.26 28.60
CA ALA A 110 -37.07 37.70 28.30
C ALA A 110 -37.93 38.64 27.45
N VAL A 111 -38.71 38.09 26.52
CA VAL A 111 -39.98 38.66 26.07
C VAL A 111 -40.96 37.51 25.84
N GLU A 112 -41.95 37.42 26.74
CA GLU A 112 -43.17 36.64 26.57
C GLU A 112 -44.03 37.25 25.48
N GLN A 113 -44.54 36.43 24.55
CA GLN A 113 -45.79 36.73 23.85
C GLN A 113 -46.65 35.47 23.77
N ASN A 114 -47.78 35.55 24.49
CA ASN A 114 -48.90 34.62 24.48
C ASN A 114 -49.57 34.57 23.10
N THR A 115 -49.82 33.36 22.60
CA THR A 115 -50.97 33.09 21.72
C THR A 115 -51.54 31.73 22.07
N GLU A 116 -52.75 31.75 22.60
CA GLU A 116 -53.60 30.61 22.91
C GLU A 116 -53.95 29.83 21.64
N SER A 117 -53.95 28.51 21.73
CA SER A 117 -54.85 27.66 20.94
C SER A 117 -55.09 26.33 21.66
N SER A 118 -56.36 26.17 22.03
CA SER A 118 -57.02 25.03 22.65
C SER A 118 -56.72 23.68 22.01
N VAL A 119 -56.30 22.69 22.79
CA VAL A 119 -56.56 21.27 22.49
C VAL A 119 -56.86 20.50 23.78
N THR A 120 -57.96 19.78 23.71
CA THR A 120 -58.63 18.88 24.66
C THR A 120 -57.73 18.10 25.63
N ALA A 121 -58.13 18.11 26.91
CA ALA A 121 -57.64 17.21 27.94
C ALA A 121 -57.88 15.75 27.57
N VAL A 122 -56.80 14.99 27.42
CA VAL A 122 -56.79 13.54 27.47
C VAL A 122 -55.90 13.16 28.64
N ASP A 123 -56.52 12.68 29.72
CA ASP A 123 -55.84 12.02 30.83
C ASP A 123 -55.22 10.72 30.32
N THR A 124 -54.00 10.79 29.81
CA THR A 124 -53.08 9.65 29.78
C THR A 124 -52.04 9.87 30.84
N THR A 125 -52.15 9.09 31.92
CA THR A 125 -51.11 8.97 32.95
C THR A 125 -49.82 8.46 32.30
N SER A 126 -48.97 9.37 31.85
CA SER A 126 -47.60 9.05 31.45
C SER A 126 -46.82 8.73 32.72
N LYS A 127 -46.61 7.43 32.98
CA LYS A 127 -45.58 7.02 33.93
C LYS A 127 -44.24 7.38 33.29
N ASP A 128 -43.58 8.40 33.84
CA ASP A 128 -42.18 8.66 33.54
C ASP A 128 -41.36 7.45 34.01
N ILE A 129 -40.95 6.62 33.05
CA ILE A 129 -39.95 5.59 33.28
C ILE A 129 -38.60 6.29 33.20
N GLY A 130 -38.12 6.78 34.35
CA GLY A 130 -36.72 7.17 34.49
C GLY A 130 -35.84 5.93 34.38
N ILE A 131 -35.20 5.72 33.24
CA ILE A 131 -34.11 4.75 33.12
C ILE A 131 -32.85 5.43 33.66
N GLN A 132 -32.49 5.11 34.91
CA GLN A 132 -31.16 5.43 35.40
C GLN A 132 -30.15 4.57 34.64
N VAL A 133 -29.26 5.21 33.87
CA VAL A 133 -28.09 4.55 33.30
C VAL A 133 -26.92 4.91 34.19
N ASP A 134 -26.31 3.92 34.83
CA ASP A 134 -25.07 4.13 35.58
C ASP A 134 -23.94 4.43 34.58
N PRO A 135 -23.34 5.64 34.59
CA PRO A 135 -22.24 5.98 33.68
C PRO A 135 -21.04 5.04 33.82
N ALA A 136 -20.83 4.45 35.01
CA ALA A 136 -19.74 3.50 35.26
C ALA A 136 -19.97 2.16 34.53
N GLU A 137 -21.22 1.74 34.37
CA GLU A 137 -21.60 0.53 33.65
C GLU A 137 -21.39 0.71 32.13
N PHE A 138 -21.58 1.94 31.62
CA PHE A 138 -21.31 2.31 30.22
C PHE A 138 -19.80 2.43 29.93
N LEU A 139 -19.00 2.88 30.90
CA LEU A 139 -17.53 2.95 30.84
C LEU A 139 -16.85 1.57 30.92
N ALA A 140 -17.55 0.55 31.41
CA ALA A 140 -17.06 -0.83 31.47
C ALA A 140 -17.25 -1.60 30.15
N ILE A 141 -18.05 -1.07 29.21
CA ILE A 141 -18.25 -1.70 27.91
C ILE A 141 -17.06 -1.35 27.01
N ASN A 142 -16.18 -2.32 26.80
CA ASN A 142 -15.12 -2.21 25.80
C ASN A 142 -15.72 -2.31 24.39
N ILE A 143 -16.30 -1.21 23.91
CA ILE A 143 -16.87 -1.12 22.56
C ILE A 143 -15.72 -1.24 21.55
N THR A 144 -15.85 -2.18 20.62
CA THR A 144 -14.88 -2.39 19.56
C THR A 144 -15.43 -1.97 18.20
N LEU A 145 -14.54 -1.89 17.20
CA LEU A 145 -14.93 -1.58 15.83
C LEU A 145 -16.02 -2.51 15.29
N MET A 146 -16.01 -3.79 15.68
CA MET A 146 -17.01 -4.75 15.22
C MET A 146 -18.42 -4.39 15.71
N ASP A 147 -18.54 -3.81 16.91
CA ASP A 147 -19.82 -3.35 17.46
C ASP A 147 -20.36 -2.10 16.74
N LEU A 148 -19.46 -1.35 16.09
CA LEU A 148 -19.79 -0.14 15.34
C LEU A 148 -20.16 -0.42 13.88
N ILE A 149 -19.75 -1.57 13.33
CA ILE A 149 -20.05 -1.96 11.93
C ILE A 149 -21.50 -2.46 11.87
N LYS A 150 -22.36 -1.72 11.16
CA LYS A 150 -23.80 -2.04 11.06
C LYS A 150 -24.26 -2.35 9.64
N SER A 151 -23.45 -2.01 8.64
CA SER A 151 -23.81 -2.17 7.22
C SER A 151 -22.68 -2.73 6.36
N ASP A 152 -23.05 -3.25 5.20
CA ASP A 152 -22.11 -3.69 4.16
C ASP A 152 -21.20 -2.53 3.68
N SER A 153 -21.70 -1.28 3.75
CA SER A 153 -20.89 -0.10 3.44
C SER A 153 -19.80 0.15 4.48
N ASP A 154 -20.12 -0.05 5.77
CA ASP A 154 -19.16 0.13 6.86
C ASP A 154 -18.04 -0.91 6.76
N ILE A 155 -18.40 -2.20 6.62
CA ILE A 155 -17.40 -3.27 6.52
C ILE A 155 -16.50 -3.09 5.29
N ASN A 156 -17.04 -2.63 4.15
CA ASN A 156 -16.26 -2.37 2.95
C ASN A 156 -15.25 -1.23 3.18
N SER A 157 -15.71 -0.15 3.82
CA SER A 157 -14.86 1.00 4.13
C SER A 157 -13.66 0.62 4.98
N PHE A 158 -13.86 -0.27 5.95
CA PHE A 158 -12.79 -0.72 6.84
C PHE A 158 -11.94 -1.86 6.28
N THR A 159 -12.55 -2.90 5.72
CA THR A 159 -11.88 -4.17 5.39
C THR A 159 -11.70 -4.42 3.89
N GLY A 160 -12.45 -3.72 3.04
CA GLY A 160 -12.53 -3.97 1.61
C GLY A 160 -13.45 -5.12 1.20
N LEU A 161 -14.07 -5.83 2.15
CA LEU A 161 -15.09 -6.84 1.86
C LEU A 161 -16.40 -6.16 1.44
N SER A 162 -17.00 -6.59 0.34
CA SER A 162 -18.23 -5.96 -0.16
C SER A 162 -19.48 -6.32 0.65
N LYS A 163 -19.41 -7.39 1.46
CA LYS A 163 -20.52 -7.86 2.30
C LYS A 163 -20.00 -8.34 3.65
N ILE A 164 -20.80 -8.11 4.71
CA ILE A 164 -20.52 -8.63 6.06
C ILE A 164 -20.50 -10.17 6.06
N GLU A 165 -21.34 -10.81 5.23
CA GLU A 165 -21.40 -12.27 5.10
C GLU A 165 -20.04 -12.89 4.74
N PHE A 166 -19.24 -12.22 3.91
CA PHE A 166 -17.92 -12.72 3.54
C PHE A 166 -16.96 -12.78 4.74
N LEU A 167 -17.06 -11.85 5.68
CA LEU A 167 -16.28 -11.92 6.92
C LEU A 167 -16.67 -13.16 7.74
N LYS A 168 -17.97 -13.45 7.83
CA LYS A 168 -18.49 -14.63 8.53
C LYS A 168 -18.05 -15.94 7.88
N ASP A 169 -18.08 -16.00 6.55
CA ASP A 169 -17.61 -17.18 5.80
C ASP A 169 -16.11 -17.42 6.00
N ILE A 170 -15.29 -16.38 5.89
CA ILE A 170 -13.84 -16.47 6.15
C ILE A 170 -13.59 -16.91 7.60
N THR A 171 -14.36 -16.40 8.56
CA THR A 171 -14.26 -16.76 9.98
C THR A 171 -14.61 -18.23 10.20
N LYS A 172 -15.69 -18.73 9.58
CA LYS A 172 -16.10 -20.13 9.66
C LYS A 172 -15.01 -21.07 9.11
N ILE A 173 -14.46 -20.75 7.93
CA ILE A 173 -13.37 -21.53 7.33
C ILE A 173 -12.12 -21.49 8.22
N SER A 174 -11.80 -20.32 8.77
CA SER A 174 -10.68 -20.12 9.69
C SER A 174 -10.78 -21.00 10.93
N ASN A 175 -11.95 -21.05 11.57
CA ASN A 175 -12.16 -21.89 12.76
C ASN A 175 -11.98 -23.39 12.45
N ILE A 176 -12.50 -23.86 11.31
CA ILE A 176 -12.29 -25.25 10.86
C ILE A 176 -10.79 -25.54 10.67
N LEU A 177 -10.06 -24.61 10.05
CA LEU A 177 -8.64 -24.79 9.76
C LEU A 177 -7.79 -24.76 11.03
N MET A 178 -8.06 -23.86 11.97
CA MET A 178 -7.37 -23.81 13.27
C MET A 178 -7.61 -25.10 14.08
N ALA A 179 -8.83 -25.63 14.07
CA ALA A 179 -9.14 -26.90 14.73
C ALA A 179 -8.35 -28.07 14.11
N LYS A 180 -8.28 -28.14 12.77
CA LYS A 180 -7.50 -29.16 12.05
C LYS A 180 -5.99 -29.08 12.32
N LEU A 181 -5.46 -27.86 12.45
CA LEU A 181 -4.04 -27.64 12.71
C LEU A 181 -3.66 -27.75 14.19
N GLN A 182 -4.61 -28.06 15.08
CA GLN A 182 -4.40 -28.11 16.54
C GLN A 182 -3.74 -26.82 17.07
N TYR A 183 -4.22 -25.69 16.57
CA TYR A 183 -3.62 -24.40 16.86
C TYR A 183 -3.96 -23.96 18.29
N ASN A 184 -3.05 -24.25 19.23
CA ASN A 184 -3.25 -24.07 20.67
C ASN A 184 -2.72 -22.72 21.19
N ILE A 185 -3.17 -21.61 20.57
CA ILE A 185 -2.84 -20.27 21.07
C ILE A 185 -4.11 -19.64 21.62
N GLN A 186 -4.04 -19.20 22.87
CA GLN A 186 -5.11 -18.42 23.47
C GLN A 186 -4.98 -16.96 23.04
N PHE A 187 -6.00 -16.48 22.33
CA PHE A 187 -6.14 -15.09 21.95
C PHE A 187 -7.21 -14.42 22.80
N SER A 188 -7.00 -13.15 23.12
CA SER A 188 -8.02 -12.33 23.82
C SER A 188 -9.19 -11.96 22.92
N LEU A 189 -8.93 -11.78 21.62
CA LEU A 189 -9.94 -11.51 20.62
C LEU A 189 -10.33 -12.80 19.91
N ASP A 190 -11.60 -12.92 19.57
CA ASP A 190 -12.09 -14.03 18.77
C ASP A 190 -11.53 -13.99 17.34
N THR A 191 -11.84 -15.02 16.57
CA THR A 191 -11.36 -15.16 15.19
C THR A 191 -11.89 -14.06 14.26
N GLU A 192 -13.14 -13.67 14.43
CA GLU A 192 -13.80 -12.69 13.56
C GLU A 192 -13.15 -11.31 13.71
N MET A 193 -12.95 -10.87 14.95
CA MET A 193 -12.29 -9.60 15.29
C MET A 193 -10.84 -9.58 14.83
N ARG A 194 -10.10 -10.69 14.96
CA ARG A 194 -8.71 -10.79 14.47
C ARG A 194 -8.62 -10.69 12.95
N ILE A 195 -9.55 -11.32 12.22
CA ILE A 195 -9.65 -11.19 10.76
C ILE A 195 -9.99 -9.75 10.38
N CYS A 196 -11.00 -9.16 11.03
CA CYS A 196 -11.39 -7.78 10.79
C CYS A 196 -10.22 -6.81 11.02
N LEU A 197 -9.51 -6.93 12.14
CA LEU A 197 -8.30 -6.15 12.45
C LEU A 197 -7.25 -6.27 11.34
N THR A 198 -7.02 -7.49 10.87
CA THR A 198 -6.03 -7.76 9.82
C THR A 198 -6.42 -7.13 8.49
N LEU A 199 -7.68 -7.29 8.09
CA LEU A 199 -8.20 -6.68 6.86
C LEU A 199 -8.21 -5.14 6.94
N CYS A 200 -8.55 -4.58 8.10
CA CYS A 200 -8.42 -3.14 8.38
C CYS A 200 -6.99 -2.65 8.18
N LYS A 201 -6.01 -3.39 8.69
CA LYS A 201 -4.59 -3.08 8.51
C LYS A 201 -4.19 -3.13 7.03
N LEU A 202 -4.65 -4.13 6.27
CA LEU A 202 -4.32 -4.26 4.85
C LEU A 202 -4.96 -3.18 3.99
N LYS A 203 -6.25 -2.88 4.22
CA LYS A 203 -7.03 -1.93 3.42
C LYS A 203 -6.63 -0.48 3.67
N LEU A 204 -6.48 -0.11 4.94
CA LEU A 204 -6.32 1.28 5.37
C LEU A 204 -4.89 1.62 5.80
N ASN A 205 -4.01 0.62 5.93
CA ASN A 205 -2.66 0.78 6.48
C ASN A 205 -2.62 1.52 7.83
N MET A 206 -3.66 1.38 8.66
CA MET A 206 -3.74 2.02 9.98
C MET A 206 -2.55 1.63 10.87
N SER A 207 -2.12 2.56 11.74
CA SER A 207 -1.07 2.23 12.71
C SER A 207 -1.56 1.17 13.70
N TYR A 208 -0.64 0.35 14.24
CA TYR A 208 -1.03 -0.61 15.27
C TYR A 208 -1.57 0.09 16.52
N LYS A 209 -1.14 1.33 16.80
CA LYS A 209 -1.69 2.14 17.90
C LYS A 209 -3.15 2.53 17.65
N SER A 210 -3.50 2.91 16.42
CA SER A 210 -4.89 3.20 16.04
C SER A 210 -5.77 1.96 16.14
N LEU A 211 -5.28 0.82 15.63
CA LEU A 211 -5.97 -0.47 15.77
C LEU A 211 -6.13 -0.88 17.23
N SER A 212 -5.15 -0.59 18.08
CA SER A 212 -5.21 -0.91 19.50
C SER A 212 -6.38 -0.22 20.20
N VAL A 213 -6.66 1.04 19.84
CA VAL A 213 -7.82 1.79 20.32
C VAL A 213 -9.12 1.19 19.78
N LEU A 214 -9.19 0.90 18.48
CA LEU A 214 -10.39 0.38 17.82
C LEU A 214 -10.81 -1.03 18.31
N PHE A 215 -9.86 -1.82 18.81
CA PHE A 215 -10.11 -3.20 19.24
C PHE A 215 -9.90 -3.41 20.74
N GLY A 216 -9.64 -2.36 21.51
CA GLY A 216 -9.48 -2.43 22.96
C GLY A 216 -8.35 -3.35 23.45
N ILE A 217 -7.24 -3.43 22.70
CA ILE A 217 -6.08 -4.28 23.01
C ILE A 217 -4.76 -3.50 22.91
N SER A 218 -3.65 -4.12 23.32
CA SER A 218 -2.32 -3.50 23.18
C SER A 218 -1.85 -3.45 21.72
N ASP A 219 -1.00 -2.47 21.39
CA ASP A 219 -0.37 -2.33 20.07
C ASP A 219 0.48 -3.56 19.69
N THR A 220 1.14 -4.14 20.68
CA THR A 220 1.93 -5.38 20.57
C THR A 220 1.02 -6.56 20.24
N SER A 221 -0.14 -6.67 20.88
CA SER A 221 -1.16 -7.67 20.56
C SER A 221 -1.69 -7.50 19.14
N CYS A 222 -1.99 -6.27 18.70
CA CYS A 222 -2.43 -6.01 17.32
C CYS A 222 -1.40 -6.51 16.31
N LYS A 223 -0.11 -6.25 16.54
CA LYS A 223 0.96 -6.70 15.67
C LYS A 223 1.06 -8.22 15.61
N ASN A 224 1.01 -8.89 16.76
CA ASN A 224 1.04 -10.35 16.82
C ASN A 224 -0.17 -10.97 16.13
N TYR A 225 -1.37 -10.42 16.38
CA TYR A 225 -2.60 -10.89 15.75
C TYR A 225 -2.55 -10.71 14.23
N PHE A 226 -2.03 -9.57 13.76
CA PHE A 226 -1.84 -9.35 12.33
C PHE A 226 -0.94 -10.42 11.70
N ILE A 227 0.22 -10.71 12.30
CA ILE A 227 1.18 -11.69 11.76
C ILE A 227 0.55 -13.09 11.70
N GLU A 228 -0.06 -13.55 12.80
CA GLU A 228 -0.66 -14.89 12.86
C GLU A 228 -1.86 -15.01 11.92
N THR A 229 -2.72 -13.98 11.87
CA THR A 229 -3.91 -14.00 11.04
C THR A 229 -3.58 -13.90 9.56
N ILE A 230 -2.52 -13.18 9.17
CA ILE A 230 -2.04 -13.18 7.78
C ILE A 230 -1.67 -14.59 7.32
N ASN A 231 -0.98 -15.37 8.15
CA ASN A 231 -0.62 -16.74 7.81
C ASN A 231 -1.87 -17.63 7.67
N LEU A 232 -2.85 -17.44 8.55
CA LEU A 232 -4.14 -18.13 8.48
C LEU A 232 -4.90 -17.79 7.17
N LEU A 233 -5.01 -16.50 6.85
CA LEU A 233 -5.65 -16.03 5.63
C LEU A 233 -4.93 -16.51 4.38
N PHE A 234 -3.59 -16.60 4.39
CA PHE A 234 -2.84 -17.18 3.28
C PHE A 234 -3.25 -18.65 3.01
N LEU A 235 -3.43 -19.46 4.06
CA LEU A 235 -3.85 -20.85 3.89
C LEU A 235 -5.25 -20.98 3.28
N ILE A 236 -6.12 -20.01 3.53
CA ILE A 236 -7.46 -19.93 2.95
C ILE A 236 -7.38 -19.46 1.50
N PHE A 237 -6.84 -18.26 1.27
CA PHE A 237 -6.90 -17.59 -0.03
C PHE A 237 -5.98 -18.21 -1.09
N LYS A 238 -4.91 -18.92 -0.71
CA LYS A 238 -4.08 -19.65 -1.70
C LYS A 238 -4.90 -20.65 -2.52
N SER A 239 -5.96 -21.23 -1.93
CA SER A 239 -6.84 -22.18 -2.61
C SER A 239 -7.74 -21.54 -3.67
N MET A 240 -7.90 -20.21 -3.63
CA MET A 240 -8.71 -19.46 -4.60
C MET A 240 -7.94 -19.12 -5.89
N ILE A 241 -6.61 -19.26 -5.89
CA ILE A 241 -5.77 -19.03 -7.06
C ILE A 241 -5.66 -20.34 -7.83
N VAL A 242 -6.59 -20.54 -8.75
CA VAL A 242 -6.69 -21.76 -9.55
C VAL A 242 -6.22 -21.48 -10.98
N TRP A 243 -5.49 -22.43 -11.57
CA TRP A 243 -5.20 -22.43 -12.99
C TRP A 243 -6.35 -23.12 -13.74
N PRO A 244 -7.25 -22.38 -14.42
CA PRO A 244 -8.42 -22.97 -15.06
C PRO A 244 -8.03 -23.81 -16.27
N SER A 245 -8.91 -24.75 -16.65
CA SER A 245 -8.74 -25.53 -17.89
C SER A 245 -8.93 -24.68 -19.14
N LYS A 246 -8.50 -25.20 -20.31
CA LYS A 246 -8.68 -24.53 -21.59
C LYS A 246 -10.13 -24.22 -21.90
N SER A 247 -10.97 -25.26 -21.81
CA SER A 247 -12.40 -25.18 -22.01
C SER A 247 -13.10 -24.19 -21.09
N ASN A 248 -12.67 -24.07 -19.82
CA ASN A 248 -13.28 -23.10 -18.90
C ASN A 248 -13.04 -21.65 -19.31
N ILE A 249 -11.84 -21.31 -19.80
CA ILE A 249 -11.60 -19.94 -20.29
C ILE A 249 -12.38 -19.71 -21.59
N GLU A 250 -12.37 -20.65 -22.52
CA GLU A 250 -13.09 -20.49 -23.80
C GLU A 250 -14.58 -20.24 -23.59
N LYS A 251 -15.20 -20.92 -22.62
CA LYS A 251 -16.62 -20.72 -22.25
C LYS A 251 -16.90 -19.35 -21.63
N ASN A 252 -15.92 -18.75 -20.96
CA ASN A 252 -16.05 -17.46 -20.26
C ASN A 252 -15.29 -16.32 -20.98
N LEU A 253 -14.87 -16.55 -22.23
CA LEU A 253 -14.04 -15.60 -22.96
C LEU A 253 -14.85 -14.33 -23.29
N PRO A 254 -14.43 -13.14 -22.82
CA PRO A 254 -15.15 -11.91 -23.14
C PRO A 254 -15.05 -11.56 -24.62
N SER A 255 -16.06 -10.86 -25.14
CA SER A 255 -16.13 -10.49 -26.56
C SER A 255 -14.94 -9.66 -27.05
N CYS A 256 -14.30 -8.87 -26.18
CA CYS A 256 -13.10 -8.11 -26.51
C CYS A 256 -11.86 -8.98 -26.83
N PHE A 257 -11.88 -10.28 -26.49
CA PHE A 257 -10.83 -11.25 -26.82
C PHE A 257 -11.09 -12.02 -28.12
N THR A 258 -12.05 -11.59 -28.96
CA THR A 258 -12.38 -12.28 -30.22
C THR A 258 -11.17 -12.49 -31.14
N ASN A 259 -10.19 -11.58 -31.14
CA ASN A 259 -8.95 -11.68 -31.92
C ASN A 259 -7.80 -12.35 -31.17
N TYR A 260 -8.03 -12.81 -29.93
CA TYR A 260 -7.02 -13.32 -29.00
C TYR A 260 -7.54 -14.57 -28.25
N LYS A 261 -8.27 -15.44 -28.96
CA LYS A 261 -9.04 -16.55 -28.36
C LYS A 261 -8.17 -17.57 -27.64
N GLU A 262 -6.91 -17.69 -28.04
CA GLU A 262 -5.94 -18.62 -27.45
C GLU A 262 -5.34 -18.10 -26.13
N THR A 263 -5.68 -16.87 -25.70
CA THR A 263 -5.13 -16.28 -24.48
C THR A 263 -5.48 -17.10 -23.25
N ARG A 264 -4.48 -17.73 -22.64
CA ARG A 264 -4.60 -18.44 -21.36
C ARG A 264 -4.49 -17.52 -20.18
N VAL A 265 -3.58 -16.56 -20.28
CA VAL A 265 -3.23 -15.69 -19.17
C VAL A 265 -2.70 -14.36 -19.70
N ILE A 266 -3.10 -13.31 -19.02
CA ILE A 266 -2.59 -11.95 -19.15
C ILE A 266 -1.61 -11.77 -18.00
N LEU A 267 -0.35 -11.46 -18.28
CA LEU A 267 0.67 -11.30 -17.27
C LEU A 267 1.06 -9.84 -17.12
N ASP A 268 1.21 -9.43 -15.87
CA ASP A 268 1.84 -8.17 -15.50
C ASP A 268 2.68 -8.33 -14.23
N CYS A 269 3.71 -7.50 -14.08
CA CYS A 269 4.51 -7.43 -12.87
C CYS A 269 4.01 -6.29 -11.99
N PHE A 270 3.25 -6.63 -10.95
CA PHE A 270 2.88 -5.68 -9.91
C PHE A 270 4.12 -5.26 -9.11
N GLU A 271 4.32 -3.94 -8.94
CA GLU A 271 5.43 -3.36 -8.21
C GLU A 271 4.93 -2.38 -7.14
N THR A 272 5.32 -2.59 -5.89
CA THR A 272 4.95 -1.71 -4.78
C THR A 272 6.17 -1.30 -3.95
N THR A 273 6.14 -0.07 -3.43
CA THR A 273 7.19 0.47 -2.57
C THR A 273 7.17 -0.17 -1.19
N ILE A 274 8.35 -0.40 -0.64
CA ILE A 274 8.52 -0.89 0.73
C ILE A 274 9.33 0.11 1.55
N GLU A 275 9.25 -0.04 2.87
CA GLU A 275 10.18 0.64 3.77
C GLU A 275 11.62 0.25 3.44
N LYS A 276 12.53 1.22 3.52
CA LYS A 276 13.95 1.01 3.18
C LYS A 276 14.54 -0.08 4.09
N PRO A 277 14.99 -1.23 3.53
CA PRO A 277 15.58 -2.27 4.35
C PRO A 277 16.82 -1.77 5.11
N LYS A 278 17.05 -2.28 6.33
CA LYS A 278 18.27 -1.97 7.10
C LYS A 278 19.50 -2.65 6.49
N CYS A 279 19.35 -3.87 5.99
CA CYS A 279 20.41 -4.64 5.34
C CYS A 279 20.81 -4.07 3.97
N LEU A 280 22.11 -3.82 3.76
CA LEU A 280 22.64 -3.25 2.52
C LEU A 280 22.33 -4.13 1.30
N ASN A 281 22.56 -5.43 1.38
CA ASN A 281 22.26 -6.37 0.28
C ASN A 281 20.78 -6.36 -0.09
N CYS A 282 19.89 -6.29 0.90
CA CYS A 282 18.46 -6.21 0.66
C CYS A 282 18.08 -4.89 -0.04
N ARG A 283 18.66 -3.76 0.38
CA ARG A 283 18.45 -2.47 -0.31
C ARG A 283 18.87 -2.55 -1.77
N ILE A 284 20.03 -3.13 -2.07
CA ILE A 284 20.50 -3.25 -3.45
C ILE A 284 19.55 -4.12 -4.29
N ARG A 285 19.05 -5.22 -3.72
CA ARG A 285 18.11 -6.13 -4.41
C ARG A 285 16.72 -5.52 -4.60
N THR A 286 16.27 -4.70 -3.65
CA THR A 286 14.93 -4.10 -3.66
C THR A 286 14.92 -2.74 -4.36
N TYR A 287 16.05 -2.10 -4.61
CA TYR A 287 16.08 -0.81 -5.28
C TYR A 287 15.66 -0.92 -6.74
N SER A 288 14.52 -0.30 -7.07
CA SER A 288 14.01 -0.14 -8.42
C SER A 288 14.49 1.17 -9.00
N HIS A 289 15.25 1.09 -10.09
CA HIS A 289 15.66 2.28 -10.84
C HIS A 289 14.46 2.98 -11.48
N TYR A 290 13.44 2.23 -11.89
CA TYR A 290 12.24 2.77 -12.50
C TYR A 290 11.43 3.63 -11.51
N LYS A 291 11.27 3.17 -10.26
CA LYS A 291 10.52 3.89 -9.22
C LYS A 291 11.39 4.83 -8.37
N GLY A 292 12.72 4.76 -8.51
CA GLY A 292 13.66 5.54 -7.70
C GLY A 292 13.60 5.23 -6.20
N ASN A 293 13.12 4.04 -5.80
CA ASN A 293 12.93 3.65 -4.41
C ASN A 293 13.08 2.13 -4.22
N ASN A 294 13.07 1.67 -2.96
CA ASN A 294 13.04 0.25 -2.63
C ASN A 294 11.61 -0.27 -2.86
N THR A 295 11.47 -1.29 -3.69
CA THR A 295 10.22 -1.92 -4.05
C THR A 295 10.35 -3.44 -3.99
N ILE A 296 9.20 -4.09 -3.96
CA ILE A 296 9.06 -5.51 -4.28
C ILE A 296 8.20 -5.65 -5.52
N LYS A 297 8.46 -6.73 -6.27
CA LYS A 297 7.76 -7.09 -7.49
C LYS A 297 7.21 -8.50 -7.37
N LEU A 298 6.06 -8.73 -7.97
CA LEU A 298 5.50 -10.07 -8.15
C LEU A 298 4.76 -10.11 -9.49
N MET A 299 4.85 -11.23 -10.19
CA MET A 299 4.09 -11.45 -11.42
C MET A 299 2.70 -11.96 -11.06
N VAL A 300 1.69 -11.29 -11.58
CA VAL A 300 0.28 -11.67 -11.48
C VAL A 300 -0.16 -12.17 -12.84
N GLY A 301 -0.79 -13.34 -12.87
CA GLY A 301 -1.50 -13.83 -14.02
C GLY A 301 -3.00 -13.73 -13.82
N ILE A 302 -3.66 -13.16 -14.83
CA ILE A 302 -5.10 -12.94 -14.87
C ILE A 302 -5.67 -13.68 -16.08
N ALA A 303 -6.72 -14.48 -15.90
CA ALA A 303 -7.44 -15.07 -17.02
C ALA A 303 -8.21 -13.98 -17.80
N PRO A 304 -8.57 -14.20 -19.08
CA PRO A 304 -9.31 -13.22 -19.87
C PRO A 304 -10.61 -12.71 -19.23
N ASP A 305 -11.25 -13.50 -18.38
CA ASP A 305 -12.47 -13.15 -17.62
C ASP A 305 -12.20 -12.29 -16.37
N GLY A 306 -10.95 -12.01 -16.05
CA GLY A 306 -10.53 -11.17 -14.91
C GLY A 306 -10.17 -11.94 -13.64
N LEU A 307 -10.24 -13.27 -13.63
CA LEU A 307 -9.84 -14.06 -12.46
C LEU A 307 -8.32 -14.07 -12.27
N ILE A 308 -7.85 -13.91 -11.04
CA ILE A 308 -6.43 -14.11 -10.70
C ILE A 308 -6.14 -15.62 -10.69
N THR A 309 -5.30 -16.08 -11.62
CA THR A 309 -5.02 -17.50 -11.82
C THR A 309 -3.60 -17.91 -11.48
N PHE A 310 -2.71 -16.93 -11.31
CA PHE A 310 -1.30 -17.19 -11.04
C PHE A 310 -0.65 -16.07 -10.23
N LEU A 311 0.22 -16.44 -9.29
CA LEU A 311 1.14 -15.55 -8.60
C LEU A 311 2.53 -16.17 -8.58
N SER A 312 3.56 -15.40 -8.95
CA SER A 312 4.94 -15.83 -8.76
C SER A 312 5.39 -15.70 -7.30
N SER A 313 6.59 -16.21 -7.01
CA SER A 313 7.35 -15.75 -5.83
C SER A 313 7.56 -14.24 -5.86
N VAL A 314 7.83 -13.64 -4.69
CA VAL A 314 8.12 -12.20 -4.57
C VAL A 314 9.60 -11.95 -4.85
N TYR A 315 9.87 -10.94 -5.67
CA TYR A 315 11.21 -10.49 -6.06
C TYR A 315 11.47 -9.07 -5.56
N GLY A 316 12.75 -8.69 -5.46
CA GLY A 316 13.11 -7.29 -5.23
C GLY A 316 12.91 -6.45 -6.48
N GLY A 317 12.68 -5.14 -6.31
CA GLY A 317 12.47 -4.17 -7.38
C GLY A 317 13.50 -4.13 -8.51
N ARG A 318 14.71 -4.64 -8.25
CA ARG A 318 15.78 -4.73 -9.25
C ARG A 318 15.55 -5.83 -10.29
N ALA A 319 14.73 -6.85 -9.97
CA ALA A 319 14.45 -7.94 -10.90
C ALA A 319 13.72 -7.41 -12.14
N SER A 320 14.16 -7.85 -13.33
CA SER A 320 13.50 -7.54 -14.58
C SER A 320 12.29 -8.45 -14.76
N ASP A 321 11.29 -7.97 -15.49
CA ASP A 321 10.03 -8.71 -15.66
C ASP A 321 10.27 -10.00 -16.47
N LYS A 322 11.21 -9.98 -17.43
CA LYS A 322 11.73 -11.17 -18.13
C LYS A 322 12.34 -12.20 -17.18
N PHE A 323 13.17 -11.76 -16.23
CA PHE A 323 13.77 -12.67 -15.24
C PHE A 323 12.70 -13.32 -14.35
N ILE A 324 11.71 -12.53 -13.92
CA ILE A 324 10.59 -13.04 -13.12
C ILE A 324 9.78 -14.04 -13.95
N PHE A 325 9.48 -13.74 -15.22
CA PHE A 325 8.76 -14.63 -16.13
C PHE A 325 9.41 -16.02 -16.20
N VAL A 326 10.69 -16.07 -16.55
CA VAL A 326 11.47 -17.32 -16.69
C VAL A 326 11.50 -18.10 -15.38
N ASN A 327 11.76 -17.43 -14.26
CA ASN A 327 11.90 -18.09 -12.96
C ASN A 327 10.56 -18.44 -12.30
N SER A 328 9.44 -17.93 -12.81
CA SER A 328 8.13 -18.15 -12.20
C SER A 328 7.54 -19.53 -12.48
N GLY A 329 8.04 -20.25 -13.50
CA GLY A 329 7.47 -21.53 -13.94
C GLY A 329 6.09 -21.38 -14.59
N ILE A 330 5.75 -20.19 -15.10
CA ILE A 330 4.46 -19.96 -15.76
C ILE A 330 4.32 -20.74 -17.06
N LEU A 331 5.42 -20.91 -17.82
CA LEU A 331 5.42 -21.66 -19.07
C LEU A 331 5.07 -23.14 -18.86
N ASP A 332 5.46 -23.73 -17.73
CA ASP A 332 5.12 -25.12 -17.36
C ASP A 332 3.61 -25.34 -17.18
N LYS A 333 2.83 -24.26 -17.07
CA LYS A 333 1.35 -24.31 -16.97
C LYS A 333 0.66 -24.14 -18.31
N CYS A 334 1.38 -23.73 -19.35
CA CYS A 334 0.87 -23.55 -20.69
C CYS A 334 1.11 -24.81 -21.52
N THR A 335 0.25 -25.01 -22.53
CA THR A 335 0.37 -26.10 -23.51
C THR A 335 0.60 -25.54 -24.90
N GLU A 336 1.13 -26.35 -25.82
CA GLU A 336 1.36 -25.91 -27.19
C GLU A 336 0.07 -25.33 -27.83
N GLY A 337 0.23 -24.18 -28.49
CA GLY A 337 -0.89 -23.45 -29.10
C GLY A 337 -1.66 -22.54 -28.15
N ASP A 338 -1.35 -22.54 -26.86
CA ASP A 338 -1.81 -21.50 -25.93
C ASP A 338 -1.13 -20.16 -26.23
N ALA A 339 -1.75 -19.06 -25.78
CA ALA A 339 -1.18 -17.73 -25.89
C ALA A 339 -1.05 -17.05 -24.52
N ILE A 340 0.02 -16.27 -24.36
CA ILE A 340 0.21 -15.36 -23.23
C ILE A 340 0.09 -13.93 -23.75
N MET A 341 -0.65 -13.10 -23.03
CA MET A 341 -0.77 -11.67 -23.32
C MET A 341 0.03 -10.87 -22.28
N VAL A 342 0.83 -9.91 -22.72
CA VAL A 342 1.71 -9.11 -21.85
C VAL A 342 1.76 -7.65 -22.26
N ASP A 343 2.21 -6.78 -21.35
CA ASP A 343 2.55 -5.42 -21.70
C ASP A 343 3.80 -5.36 -22.60
N LYS A 344 3.93 -4.26 -23.34
CA LYS A 344 4.98 -3.97 -24.30
C LYS A 344 6.40 -4.16 -23.77
N GLY A 345 6.63 -3.94 -22.48
CA GLY A 345 7.93 -4.08 -21.82
C GLY A 345 8.47 -5.51 -21.70
N PHE A 346 7.64 -6.52 -21.93
CA PHE A 346 8.02 -7.92 -21.80
C PHE A 346 8.73 -8.46 -23.05
N LEU A 347 10.06 -8.56 -22.99
CA LEU A 347 10.90 -9.14 -24.04
C LEU A 347 11.08 -10.65 -23.81
N ILE A 348 10.04 -11.44 -24.08
CA ILE A 348 9.95 -12.88 -23.78
C ILE A 348 9.65 -13.76 -25.02
N GLU A 349 9.87 -13.22 -26.21
CA GLU A 349 9.52 -13.87 -27.48
C GLU A 349 10.17 -15.24 -27.63
N GLN A 350 11.47 -15.34 -27.37
CA GLN A 350 12.22 -16.57 -27.57
C GLN A 350 11.75 -17.66 -26.61
N GLU A 351 11.55 -17.32 -25.35
CA GLU A 351 11.07 -18.24 -24.32
C GLU A 351 9.69 -18.81 -24.65
N CYS A 352 8.80 -17.97 -25.21
CA CYS A 352 7.49 -18.40 -25.68
C CYS A 352 7.59 -19.32 -26.91
N ILE A 353 8.44 -18.97 -27.90
CA ILE A 353 8.66 -19.80 -29.10
C ILE A 353 9.20 -21.17 -28.73
N ASP A 354 10.20 -21.23 -27.84
CA ASP A 354 10.84 -22.48 -27.40
C ASP A 354 9.85 -23.40 -26.68
N SER A 355 8.79 -22.84 -26.10
CA SER A 355 7.74 -23.59 -25.39
C SER A 355 6.48 -23.83 -26.23
N GLY A 356 6.48 -23.44 -27.52
CA GLY A 356 5.29 -23.56 -28.39
C GLY A 356 4.11 -22.67 -27.98
N VAL A 357 4.37 -21.61 -27.22
CA VAL A 357 3.37 -20.66 -26.71
C VAL A 357 3.37 -19.40 -27.57
N LYS A 358 2.19 -18.95 -28.00
CA LYS A 358 2.03 -17.69 -28.74
C LYS A 358 2.18 -16.51 -27.79
N LEU A 359 2.79 -15.43 -28.27
CA LEU A 359 2.93 -14.18 -27.52
C LEU A 359 2.07 -13.08 -28.15
N PHE A 360 1.10 -12.56 -27.40
CA PHE A 360 0.38 -11.34 -27.73
C PHE A 360 0.98 -10.16 -26.98
N ARG A 361 1.73 -9.31 -27.70
CA ARG A 361 2.38 -8.13 -27.15
C ARG A 361 2.14 -6.91 -28.05
N PRO A 362 1.82 -5.73 -27.49
CA PRO A 362 1.67 -4.52 -28.29
C PRO A 362 2.95 -4.16 -29.06
N PRO A 363 2.84 -3.64 -30.30
CA PRO A 363 4.00 -3.31 -31.12
C PRO A 363 4.84 -2.17 -30.51
N PHE A 364 6.16 -2.21 -30.79
CA PHE A 364 7.00 -1.04 -30.53
C PHE A 364 6.62 0.12 -31.43
N LEU A 365 6.76 1.35 -30.91
CA LEU A 365 6.61 2.52 -31.78
C LEU A 365 7.85 2.50 -32.68
N VAL A 366 7.67 2.09 -33.93
CA VAL A 366 8.69 2.27 -34.94
C VAL A 366 8.69 3.76 -35.25
N ILE A 367 9.75 4.48 -34.83
CA ILE A 367 9.97 5.84 -35.32
C ILE A 367 10.15 5.69 -36.83
N CYS A 368 9.17 6.14 -37.59
CA CYS A 368 9.18 6.11 -39.05
C CYS A 368 10.40 6.92 -39.53
N GLY A 369 11.44 6.21 -39.98
CA GLY A 369 12.73 6.81 -40.35
C GLY A 369 13.86 5.77 -40.51
N VAL A 370 13.73 4.59 -39.92
CA VAL A 370 14.60 3.45 -40.24
C VAL A 370 13.72 2.31 -40.73
N VAL A 371 13.75 2.09 -42.04
CA VAL A 371 13.16 0.91 -42.67
C VAL A 371 13.98 -0.30 -42.22
N ASN A 372 13.46 -1.03 -41.22
CA ASN A 372 13.83 -2.43 -41.04
C ASN A 372 12.66 -3.27 -41.56
N ILE A 373 12.84 -3.87 -42.73
CA ILE A 373 11.92 -4.83 -43.30
C ILE A 373 12.04 -6.11 -42.48
N SER A 374 11.19 -6.25 -41.47
CA SER A 374 10.90 -7.53 -40.84
C SER A 374 9.41 -7.75 -40.97
N ARG A 375 9.02 -8.36 -42.10
CA ARG A 375 7.64 -8.81 -42.33
C ARG A 375 7.24 -9.82 -41.26
N PRO A 376 5.94 -9.93 -40.93
CA PRO A 376 5.45 -11.02 -40.08
C PRO A 376 5.73 -12.35 -40.77
N ILE A 377 6.44 -13.25 -40.10
CA ILE A 377 6.62 -14.63 -40.54
C ILE A 377 5.30 -15.34 -40.27
N ILE A 378 4.43 -15.36 -41.28
CA ILE A 378 3.35 -16.33 -41.38
C ILE A 378 4.02 -17.61 -41.91
N SER A 379 4.12 -18.64 -41.07
CA SER A 379 4.57 -19.96 -41.51
C SER A 379 3.41 -20.71 -42.16
N GLU A 380 3.11 -20.41 -43.41
CA GLU A 380 2.38 -21.35 -44.29
C GLU A 380 3.40 -22.29 -44.92
N LYS A 381 3.54 -23.50 -44.36
CA LYS A 381 4.12 -24.62 -45.12
C LYS A 381 3.02 -25.18 -46.03
N GLY A 382 2.92 -24.62 -47.23
CA GLY A 382 2.29 -25.28 -48.36
C GLY A 382 3.18 -26.43 -48.84
N PHE A 383 2.67 -27.66 -48.73
CA PHE A 383 3.23 -28.83 -49.37
C PHE A 383 2.39 -29.09 -50.64
N ASN A 384 2.97 -28.84 -51.81
CA ASN A 384 2.39 -29.22 -53.10
C ASN A 384 3.52 -29.60 -54.07
N ILE A 385 3.67 -30.91 -54.28
CA ILE A 385 4.26 -31.58 -55.44
C ILE A 385 3.33 -32.78 -55.62
N GLY A 386 2.71 -33.11 -56.74
CA GLY A 386 2.74 -32.68 -58.12
C GLY A 386 1.94 -33.77 -58.83
N ARG A 387 1.02 -33.39 -59.72
CA ARG A 387 0.31 -34.36 -60.57
C ARG A 387 1.32 -35.06 -61.48
N ASN A 388 1.15 -36.36 -61.67
CA ASN A 388 1.42 -37.00 -62.95
C ASN A 388 0.26 -37.95 -63.26
N GLU A 389 -0.05 -37.95 -64.54
CA GLU A 389 -1.11 -38.66 -65.25
C GLU A 389 -0.88 -40.17 -65.25
N ASP A 390 -1.94 -40.93 -65.00
CA ASP A 390 -2.47 -42.03 -65.85
C ASP A 390 -3.66 -42.72 -65.15
#